data_AF-A0A838F8C7-F1
#
_entry.id   AF-A0A838F8C7-F1
#
_cell.length_a   1.000
_cell.length_b   1.000
_cell.length_c   1.000
_cell.angle_alpha   90.00
_cell.angle_beta   90.00
_cell.angle_gamma   90.00
#
_symmetry.space_group_name_H-M   'P 1'
#
loop_
_entity.id
_entity.type
_entity.pdbx_description
1 polymer ?
#
loop_
_entity_poly.entity_id
_entity_poly.type
_entity_poly.pdbx_seq_one_letter_code
_entity_poly.pdbx_strand_id
1 'polypeptide(L)' 'DVKTATTDTDILKCWQVMFELRPYLKEENFPLDMRRTLDDNRKLIYIEEEKVAVAASVFEEGYNFISW' A
#
# COMPACT_ATOMS: atom_id res chain seq x y z
N ASP A 1 9.59 12.51 3.60
CA ASP A 1 9.19 12.50 2.18
C ASP A 1 8.27 11.34 1.86
N VAL A 2 7.39 11.54 0.86
CA VAL A 2 6.50 10.49 0.36
C VAL A 2 7.28 9.56 -0.56
N LYS A 3 7.20 8.25 -0.31
CA LYS A 3 7.87 7.19 -1.08
C LYS A 3 6.83 6.31 -1.76
N THR A 4 7.18 5.74 -2.92
CA THR A 4 6.37 4.69 -3.57
C THR A 4 6.95 3.33 -3.20
N ALA A 5 6.12 2.39 -2.78
CA ALA A 5 6.56 1.02 -2.54
C ALA A 5 6.77 0.29 -3.86
N THR A 6 7.98 -0.23 -4.10
CA THR A 6 8.33 -0.95 -5.33
C THR A 6 8.87 -2.36 -5.05
N THR A 7 9.16 -2.66 -3.79
CA THR A 7 9.66 -3.97 -3.34
C THR A 7 8.80 -4.54 -2.21
N ASP A 8 8.90 -5.84 -1.99
CA ASP A 8 8.28 -6.51 -0.83
C ASP A 8 8.72 -5.90 0.50
N THR A 9 9.98 -5.46 0.60
CA THR A 9 10.49 -4.76 1.79
C THR A 9 9.75 -3.45 2.03
N ASP A 10 9.47 -2.68 0.98
CA ASP A 10 8.68 -1.43 1.11
C ASP A 10 7.24 -1.73 1.52
N ILE A 11 6.64 -2.75 0.91
CA ILE A 11 5.28 -3.19 1.24
C ILE A 11 5.21 -3.57 2.72
N LEU A 12 6.14 -4.40 3.21
CA LEU A 12 6.17 -4.86 4.60
C LEU A 12 6.24 -3.72 5.62
N LYS A 13 6.94 -2.62 5.31
CA LYS A 13 6.96 -1.43 6.19
C LYS A 13 5.57 -0.84 6.44
N CYS A 14 4.63 -1.04 5.51
CA CYS A 14 3.28 -0.50 5.56
C CYS A 14 2.29 -1.39 6.34
N TRP A 15 2.71 -2.57 6.81
CA TRP A 15 1.82 -3.53 7.46
C TRP A 15 1.04 -2.94 8.63
N GLN A 16 1.73 -2.30 9.59
CA GLN A 16 1.09 -1.76 10.79
C GLN A 16 -0.04 -0.77 10.46
N VAL A 17 0.26 0.22 9.60
CA VAL A 17 -0.72 1.22 9.16
C VAL A 17 -1.91 0.55 8.45
N MET A 18 -1.65 -0.40 7.56
CA MET A 18 -2.72 -1.08 6.81
C MET A 18 -3.57 -1.98 7.70
N PHE A 19 -2.96 -2.63 8.70
CA PHE A 19 -3.65 -3.48 9.66
C PHE A 19 -4.56 -2.65 10.59
N GLU A 20 -4.09 -1.49 11.06
CA GLU A 20 -4.93 -0.57 11.85
C GLU A 20 -6.19 -0.14 11.08
N LEU A 21 -6.06 0.09 9.76
CA LEU A 21 -7.18 0.44 8.89
C LEU A 21 -8.06 -0.77 8.50
N ARG A 22 -7.48 -1.98 8.41
CA ARG A 22 -8.14 -3.21 7.95
C ARG A 22 -7.71 -4.41 8.81
N PRO A 23 -8.25 -4.56 10.03
CA PRO A 23 -7.78 -5.56 11.01
C PRO A 23 -8.01 -7.03 10.62
N TYR A 24 -8.74 -7.27 9.53
CA TYR A 24 -9.02 -8.61 9.00
C TYR A 24 -7.91 -9.14 8.09
N LEU A 25 -6.95 -8.30 7.69
CA LEU A 25 -5.79 -8.74 6.91
C LEU A 25 -4.91 -9.67 7.76
N LYS A 26 -4.16 -10.55 7.10
CA LYS A 26 -3.18 -11.44 7.76
C LYS A 26 -1.78 -11.07 7.32
N GLU A 27 -0.87 -10.86 8.27
CA GLU A 27 0.50 -10.42 8.02
C GLU A 27 1.23 -11.36 7.05
N GLU A 28 1.07 -12.67 7.24
CA GLU A 28 1.68 -13.72 6.41
C GLU A 28 1.29 -13.64 4.93
N ASN A 29 0.12 -13.09 4.61
CA ASN A 29 -0.39 -12.95 3.24
C ASN A 29 -0.23 -11.53 2.69
N PHE A 30 0.12 -10.57 3.55
CA PHE A 30 0.07 -9.15 3.22
C PHE A 30 0.91 -8.77 1.98
N PRO A 31 2.17 -9.22 1.83
CA PRO A 31 2.94 -8.91 0.61
C PRO A 31 2.28 -9.43 -0.66
N LEU A 32 1.71 -10.64 -0.61
CA LEU A 32 1.03 -11.25 -1.76
C LEU A 32 -0.26 -10.51 -2.12
N ASP A 33 -1.08 -10.20 -1.12
CA ASP A 33 -2.35 -9.49 -1.32
C ASP A 33 -2.12 -8.05 -1.79
N MET A 34 -1.06 -7.41 -1.30
CA MET A 34 -0.67 -6.08 -1.77
C MET A 34 -0.16 -6.10 -3.20
N ARG A 35 0.68 -7.06 -3.61
CA ARG A 35 1.07 -7.19 -5.03
C ARG A 35 -0.15 -7.29 -5.94
N ARG A 36 -1.10 -8.15 -5.61
CA ARG A 36 -2.37 -8.27 -6.34
C ARG A 36 -3.20 -7.00 -6.34
N THR A 37 -3.13 -6.21 -5.28
CA THR A 37 -3.84 -4.91 -5.18
C THR A 37 -3.16 -3.85 -6.04
N LEU A 38 -1.83 -3.93 -6.18
CA LEU A 38 -1.00 -3.00 -6.95
C LEU A 38 -0.89 -3.40 -8.42
N ASP A 39 -1.27 -4.63 -8.76
CA ASP A 39 -1.61 -5.01 -10.13
C ASP A 39 -2.78 -4.11 -10.61
N ASP A 40 -2.73 -3.68 -11.87
CA ASP A 40 -3.69 -2.78 -12.51
C ASP A 40 -3.71 -1.32 -11.99
N ASN A 41 -2.69 -0.55 -12.39
CA ASN A 41 -2.58 0.92 -12.25
C ASN A 41 -2.68 1.48 -10.83
N ARG A 42 -2.56 0.64 -9.80
CA ARG A 42 -2.60 1.06 -8.41
C ARG A 42 -1.21 1.21 -7.83
N LYS A 43 -1.05 2.21 -6.96
CA LYS A 43 0.21 2.52 -6.29
C LYS A 43 0.01 2.54 -4.78
N LEU A 44 1.01 2.02 -4.07
CA LEU A 44 1.16 2.21 -2.63
C LEU A 44 2.20 3.30 -2.40
N ILE A 45 1.81 4.36 -1.71
CA ILE A 45 2.71 5.38 -1.19
C ILE A 45 2.73 5.38 0.33
N TYR A 46 3.86 5.78 0.91
CA TYR A 46 4.06 5.79 2.34
C TYR A 46 5.01 6.89 2.82
N ILE A 47 4.90 7.25 4.09
CA ILE A 47 5.87 8.08 4.81
C ILE A 47 6.58 7.18 5.83
N GLU A 48 7.90 7.23 5.86
CA GLU A 48 8.75 6.39 6.70
C GLU A 48 9.42 7.20 7.80
N GLU A 49 9.34 6.70 9.04
CA GLU A 49 10.11 7.15 10.18
C GLU A 49 10.73 5.93 10.86
N GLU A 50 11.98 6.01 11.31
CA GLU A 50 12.67 4.92 12.04
C GLU A 50 12.58 3.52 11.38
N LYS A 51 12.56 3.46 10.05
CA LYS A 51 12.44 2.24 9.22
C LYS A 51 11.05 1.60 9.15
N VAL A 52 10.02 2.23 9.69
CA VAL A 52 8.62 1.79 9.62
C VAL A 52 7.76 2.84 8.93
N ALA A 53 6.67 2.43 8.28
CA ALA A 53 5.73 3.41 7.74
C ALA A 53 4.85 3.96 8.87
N VAL A 54 4.73 5.28 8.95
CA VAL A 54 3.82 5.99 9.88
C VAL A 54 2.53 6.43 9.19
N ALA A 55 2.51 6.42 7.87
CA ALA A 55 1.35 6.67 7.04
C ALA A 55 1.48 5.89 5.72
N ALA A 56 0.36 5.45 5.17
CA ALA A 56 0.29 4.73 3.91
C ALA A 56 -1.03 5.05 3.18
N SER A 57 -1.00 5.06 1.85
CA SER A 57 -2.18 5.21 1.02
C SER A 57 -2.06 4.39 -0.25
N VAL A 58 -3.18 3.81 -0.69
CA VAL A 58 -3.30 3.12 -1.97
C VAL A 58 -4.25 3.91 -2.86
N PHE A 59 -3.82 4.22 -4.08
CA PHE A 59 -4.63 4.94 -5.05
C PHE A 59 -4.44 4.36 -6.45
N GLU A 60 -5.40 4.64 -7.33
CA GLU A 60 -5.35 4.25 -8.73
C GLU A 60 -4.96 5.45 -9.59
N GLU A 61 -4.03 5.24 -10.52
CA GLU A 61 -3.65 6.23 -11.51
C GLU A 61 -4.37 5.99 -12.84
N GLY A 62 -4.64 7.07 -13.58
CA GLY A 62 -5.29 6.95 -14.89
C GLY A 62 -6.77 6.56 -14.84
N TYR A 63 -7.39 6.59 -13.64
CA TYR A 63 -8.84 6.41 -13.51
C TYR A 63 -9.58 7.60 -14.14
N ASN A 64 -10.09 7.41 -15.34
CA ASN A 64 -10.95 8.38 -16.00
C ASN A 64 -12.39 8.17 -15.51
N PHE A 65 -12.90 9.11 -14.71
CA PHE A 65 -14.33 9.19 -14.42
C PHE A 65 -15.07 9.52 -15.73
N ILE A 66 -15.51 8.50 -16.45
CA ILE A 66 -16.51 8.68 -17.50
C ILE A 66 -17.86 8.67 -16.80
N SER A 67 -18.37 9.86 -16.49
CA SER A 67 -19.76 10.05 -16.09
C SER A 67 -20.65 9.77 -17.29
N TRP A 68 -21.51 8.75 -17.21
CA TRP A 68 -22.60 8.52 -18.16
C TRP A 68 -23.74 9.50 -17.91
#